data_AF-A0A7X7FLF6-F1
#
_entry.id   AF-A0A7X7FLF6-F1
#
_cell.length_a   1.000
_cell.length_b   1.000
_cell.length_c   1.000
_cell.angle_alpha   90.00
_cell.angle_beta   90.00
_cell.angle_gamma   90.00
#
_symmetry.space_group_name_H-M   'P 1'
#
loop_
_entity.id
_entity.type
_entity.pdbx_description
1 polymer ?
#
loop_
_entity_poly.entity_id
_entity_poly.type
_entity_poly.pdbx_seq_one_letter_code
_entity_poly.pdbx_strand_id
1 'polypeptide(L)'
;MLLSGELDALMSPVPPNGFYERGSLMVRLAPDYRKVEQDYARRVGFFPAHHIIALRREPFEREPWIASSLFRALDQSKKQWQAKRRQMDDASPWVGADFEDMDECVGKAWAAYGIEPNRKMIEAMCEEMLAQGLVDRPIDPASVFADFEKVMGH
;
A
#
# COMPACT_ATOMS: atom_id res chain seq x y z
N MET A 1 -18.10 -12.73 19.47
CA MET A 1 -17.35 -13.57 18.50
C MET A 1 -15.98 -13.96 19.04
N LEU A 2 -14.91 -13.13 18.92
CA LEU A 2 -13.57 -13.49 19.43
C LEU A 2 -13.55 -13.81 20.93
N LEU A 3 -14.01 -12.87 21.78
CA LEU A 3 -14.01 -13.06 23.24
C LEU A 3 -14.97 -14.17 23.72
N SER A 4 -15.99 -14.48 22.93
CA SER A 4 -16.93 -15.57 23.22
C SER A 4 -16.45 -16.93 22.72
N GLY A 5 -15.28 -17.00 22.07
CA GLY A 5 -14.72 -18.25 21.53
C GLY A 5 -15.40 -18.76 20.24
N GLU A 6 -16.19 -17.92 19.57
CA GLU A 6 -16.85 -18.27 18.31
C GLU A 6 -15.90 -18.15 17.10
N LEU A 7 -14.91 -17.27 17.21
CA LEU A 7 -13.83 -17.12 16.24
C LEU A 7 -12.49 -17.32 16.96
N ASP A 8 -11.62 -18.15 16.40
CA ASP A 8 -10.25 -18.33 16.90
C ASP A 8 -9.34 -17.16 16.53
N ALA A 9 -9.58 -16.55 15.36
CA ALA A 9 -8.80 -15.43 14.83
C ALA A 9 -9.65 -14.50 13.95
N LEU A 10 -9.20 -13.26 13.81
CA LEU A 10 -9.79 -12.25 12.93
C LEU A 10 -8.69 -11.55 12.15
N MET A 11 -8.81 -11.54 10.82
CA MET A 11 -8.01 -10.68 9.96
C MET A 11 -8.80 -9.39 9.69
N SER A 12 -8.28 -8.26 10.15
CA SER A 12 -8.95 -6.96 10.01
C SER A 12 -7.93 -5.83 9.83
N PRO A 13 -8.20 -4.83 8.96
CA PRO A 13 -7.31 -3.67 8.80
C PRO A 13 -7.31 -2.77 10.04
N VAL A 14 -8.43 -2.74 10.80
CA VAL A 14 -8.55 -2.01 12.05
C VAL A 14 -8.82 -3.02 13.17
N PRO A 15 -8.02 -3.05 14.24
CA PRO A 15 -8.28 -3.94 15.36
C PRO A 15 -9.67 -3.69 15.97
N PRO A 16 -10.35 -4.72 16.46
CA PRO A 16 -11.66 -4.57 17.10
C PRO A 16 -11.57 -3.70 18.36
N ASN A 17 -12.70 -3.11 18.76
CA ASN A 17 -12.80 -2.34 20.00
C ASN A 17 -12.29 -3.14 21.19
N GLY A 18 -11.55 -2.49 22.08
CA GLY A 18 -10.93 -3.14 23.24
C GLY A 18 -9.56 -3.78 22.98
N PHE A 19 -9.11 -3.90 21.73
CA PHE A 19 -7.82 -4.53 21.42
C PHE A 19 -6.63 -3.87 22.12
N TYR A 20 -6.61 -2.54 22.18
CA TYR A 20 -5.55 -1.75 22.81
C TYR A 20 -5.80 -1.46 24.30
N GLU A 21 -6.90 -1.95 24.87
CA GLU A 21 -7.18 -1.73 26.28
C GLU A 21 -6.23 -2.56 27.17
N ARG A 22 -5.91 -2.01 28.34
CA ARG A 22 -5.08 -2.71 29.32
C ARG A 22 -5.79 -3.98 29.77
N GLY A 23 -5.12 -5.13 29.62
CA GLY A 23 -5.68 -6.43 29.99
C GLY A 23 -6.59 -7.05 28.93
N SER A 24 -6.59 -6.51 27.70
CA SER A 24 -7.22 -7.14 26.55
C SER A 24 -6.80 -8.60 26.42
N LEU A 25 -7.78 -9.49 26.25
CA LEU A 25 -7.55 -10.90 25.91
C LEU A 25 -7.27 -11.10 24.42
N MET A 26 -7.47 -10.06 23.60
CA MET A 26 -7.16 -10.10 22.17
C MET A 26 -5.70 -9.72 21.96
N VAL A 27 -4.98 -10.57 21.23
CA VAL A 27 -3.55 -10.40 20.94
C VAL A 27 -3.30 -10.43 19.43
N ARG A 28 -2.15 -9.91 18.99
CA ARG A 28 -1.70 -10.12 17.60
C ARG A 28 -1.32 -11.59 17.43
N LEU A 29 -1.75 -12.19 16.31
CA LEU A 29 -1.31 -13.53 15.93
C LEU A 29 0.21 -13.60 15.72
N ALA A 30 0.79 -12.55 15.13
CA ALA A 30 2.23 -12.34 15.04
C ALA A 30 2.64 -11.19 15.99
N PRO A 31 3.19 -11.49 17.18
CA PRO A 31 3.62 -10.46 18.13
C PRO A 31 4.68 -9.53 17.53
N ASP A 32 5.63 -10.11 16.79
CA ASP A 32 6.72 -9.40 16.10
C ASP A 32 6.35 -9.00 14.67
N TYR A 33 5.11 -8.51 14.45
CA TYR A 33 4.57 -8.19 13.13
C TYR A 33 5.52 -7.31 12.29
N ARG A 34 6.16 -6.30 12.89
CA ARG A 34 7.14 -5.44 12.20
C ARG A 34 8.27 -6.25 11.57
N LYS A 35 8.84 -7.21 12.30
CA LYS A 35 9.92 -8.07 11.79
C LYS A 35 9.41 -8.98 10.68
N VAL A 36 8.25 -9.60 10.87
CA VAL A 36 7.63 -10.49 9.87
C VAL A 36 7.33 -9.73 8.57
N GLU A 37 6.80 -8.52 8.67
CA GLU A 37 6.52 -7.64 7.53
C GLU A 37 7.81 -7.17 6.83
N GLN A 38 8.86 -6.83 7.59
CA GLN A 38 10.18 -6.49 7.03
C GLN A 38 10.81 -7.69 6.30
N ASP A 39 10.74 -8.90 6.86
CA ASP A 39 11.28 -10.11 6.23
C ASP A 39 10.50 -10.45 4.95
N TYR A 40 9.18 -10.27 4.96
CA TYR A 40 8.35 -10.34 3.75
C TYR A 40 8.80 -9.32 2.71
N ALA A 41 8.91 -8.05 3.10
CA ALA A 41 9.28 -6.96 2.20
C ALA A 41 10.69 -7.13 1.62
N ARG A 42 11.65 -7.64 2.39
CA ARG A 42 13.01 -8.00 1.89
C ARG A 42 12.94 -9.13 0.87
N ARG A 43 12.07 -10.13 1.08
CA ARG A 43 11.90 -11.26 0.17
C ARG A 43 11.26 -10.84 -1.16
N VAL A 44 10.21 -10.02 -1.11
CA VAL A 44 9.46 -9.65 -2.33
C VAL A 44 9.93 -8.33 -2.95
N GLY A 45 10.65 -7.50 -2.21
CA GLY A 45 11.20 -6.22 -2.66
C GLY A 45 10.20 -5.06 -2.71
N PHE A 46 9.04 -5.18 -2.06
CA PHE A 46 8.02 -4.15 -1.97
C PHE A 46 7.12 -4.34 -0.74
N PHE A 47 6.43 -3.28 -0.33
CA PHE A 47 5.24 -3.39 0.51
C PHE A 47 3.99 -3.46 -0.39
N PRO A 48 3.01 -4.34 -0.11
CA PRO A 48 1.81 -4.46 -0.94
C PRO A 48 1.06 -3.13 -1.11
N ALA A 49 0.37 -2.93 -2.24
CA ALA A 49 -0.43 -1.73 -2.44
C ALA A 49 -1.61 -1.64 -1.47
N HIS A 50 -1.79 -0.46 -0.87
CA HIS A 50 -2.93 -0.18 0.01
C HIS A 50 -4.05 0.59 -0.70
N HIS A 51 -3.71 1.46 -1.66
CA HIS A 51 -4.66 2.39 -2.27
C HIS A 51 -4.42 2.55 -3.77
N ILE A 52 -5.51 2.67 -4.52
CA ILE A 52 -5.53 3.06 -5.93
C ILE A 52 -6.39 4.31 -6.10
N ILE A 53 -6.07 5.09 -7.12
CA ILE A 53 -6.88 6.25 -7.51
C ILE A 53 -7.48 5.93 -8.87
N ALA A 54 -8.81 5.93 -8.93
CA ALA A 54 -9.56 5.66 -10.14
C ALA A 54 -10.22 6.93 -10.65
N LEU A 55 -10.16 7.15 -11.96
CA LEU A 55 -10.91 8.18 -12.65
C LEU A 55 -12.08 7.52 -13.38
N ARG A 56 -13.27 8.14 -13.31
CA ARG A 56 -14.41 7.68 -14.10
C ARG A 56 -14.08 7.72 -15.60
N ARG A 57 -14.59 6.77 -16.37
CA ARG A 57 -14.28 6.66 -17.80
C ARG A 57 -14.67 7.90 -18.59
N GLU A 58 -15.88 8.42 -18.38
CA GLU A 58 -16.41 9.57 -19.12
C GLU A 58 -15.51 10.84 -19.05
N PRO A 59 -15.10 11.36 -17.87
CA PRO A 59 -14.20 12.52 -17.84
C PRO A 59 -12.80 12.20 -18.37
N PHE A 60 -12.33 10.96 -18.26
CA PHE A 60 -11.04 10.56 -18.83
C PHE A 60 -11.05 10.58 -20.35
N GLU A 61 -12.10 10.06 -20.99
CA GLU A 61 -12.23 10.06 -22.45
C GLU A 61 -12.42 11.47 -23.01
N ARG A 62 -13.16 12.33 -22.28
CA ARG A 62 -13.39 13.72 -22.68
C ARG A 62 -12.13 14.58 -22.53
N GLU A 63 -11.39 14.40 -21.45
CA GLU A 63 -10.24 15.23 -21.08
C GLU A 63 -9.08 14.36 -20.53
N PRO A 64 -8.35 13.60 -21.37
CA PRO A 64 -7.34 12.64 -20.90
C PRO A 64 -6.24 13.26 -20.03
N TRP A 65 -5.90 14.52 -20.28
CA TRP A 65 -4.90 15.28 -19.53
C TRP A 65 -5.23 15.41 -18.02
N ILE A 66 -6.48 15.20 -17.61
CA ILE A 66 -6.86 15.21 -16.19
C ILE A 66 -6.08 14.15 -15.42
N ALA A 67 -5.82 12.97 -16.01
CA ALA A 67 -5.10 11.89 -15.34
C ALA A 67 -3.65 12.31 -14.99
N SER A 68 -2.92 12.92 -15.93
CA SER A 68 -1.55 13.38 -15.71
C SER A 68 -1.49 14.59 -14.77
N SER A 69 -2.50 15.48 -14.81
CA SER A 69 -2.62 16.59 -13.86
C SER A 69 -2.88 16.12 -12.44
N LEU A 70 -3.81 15.17 -12.24
CA LEU A 70 -4.08 14.57 -10.93
C LEU A 70 -2.84 13.84 -10.39
N PHE A 71 -2.19 13.02 -11.22
CA PHE A 71 -0.98 12.31 -10.83
C PHE A 71 0.11 13.27 -10.32
N ARG A 72 0.41 14.33 -11.09
CA ARG A 72 1.42 15.33 -10.71
C ARG A 72 1.06 16.05 -9.41
N ALA A 73 -0.19 16.49 -9.28
CA ALA A 73 -0.65 17.20 -8.08
C ALA A 73 -0.54 16.31 -6.83
N LEU A 74 -0.94 15.04 -6.92
CA LEU A 74 -0.91 14.10 -5.81
C LEU A 74 0.50 13.64 -5.47
N ASP A 75 1.36 13.41 -6.46
CA ASP A 75 2.78 13.09 -6.23
C ASP A 75 3.50 14.28 -5.56
N GLN A 76 3.22 15.51 -5.99
CA GLN A 76 3.75 16.72 -5.35
C GLN A 76 3.24 16.86 -3.90
N SER A 77 1.93 16.65 -3.67
CA SER A 77 1.34 16.69 -2.33
C SER A 77 1.98 15.66 -1.39
N LYS A 78 2.14 14.41 -1.86
CA LYS A 78 2.84 13.36 -1.10
C LYS A 78 4.28 13.74 -0.78
N LYS A 79 5.04 14.26 -1.75
CA LYS A 79 6.42 14.70 -1.53
C LYS A 79 6.51 15.76 -0.43
N GLN A 80 5.58 16.73 -0.42
CA GLN A 80 5.50 17.74 0.64
C GLN A 80 5.17 17.11 2.00
N TRP A 81 4.19 16.19 2.05
CA TRP A 81 3.83 15.48 3.27
C TRP A 81 4.98 14.66 3.84
N GLN A 82 5.71 13.91 3.01
CA GLN A 82 6.88 13.14 3.43
C GLN A 82 8.00 14.05 3.96
N ALA A 83 8.28 15.16 3.27
CA ALA A 83 9.29 16.12 3.70
C ALA A 83 8.98 16.70 5.09
N LYS A 84 7.73 17.08 5.35
CA LYS A 84 7.29 17.58 6.66
C LYS A 84 7.43 16.53 7.76
N ARG A 85 6.97 15.29 7.52
CA ARG A 85 7.08 14.21 8.51
C ARG A 85 8.53 13.88 8.86
N ARG A 86 9.46 13.95 7.89
CA ARG A 86 10.89 13.76 8.15
C ARG A 86 11.52 14.91 8.94
N GLN A 87 10.92 16.09 8.93
CA GLN A 87 11.30 17.22 9.78
C GLN A 87 10.66 17.18 11.17
N MET A 88 10.07 16.04 11.56
CA MET A 88 9.40 15.84 12.85
C MET A 88 8.15 16.72 13.06
N ASP A 89 7.48 17.15 11.98
CA ASP A 89 6.13 17.76 12.07
C ASP A 89 5.03 16.73 12.46
N ASP A 90 5.44 15.54 12.91
CA ASP A 90 4.58 14.47 13.40
C ASP A 90 4.65 14.41 14.93
N ALA A 91 3.59 13.98 15.58
CA ALA A 91 3.51 13.93 17.04
C ALA A 91 4.37 12.81 17.65
N SER A 92 4.81 11.83 16.86
CA SER A 92 5.65 10.73 17.35
C SER A 92 7.13 11.12 17.38
N PRO A 93 7.82 11.02 18.54
CA PRO A 93 9.27 11.26 18.63
C PRO A 93 10.10 10.20 17.89
N TRP A 94 9.49 9.07 17.50
CA TRP A 94 10.17 7.93 16.86
C TRP A 94 10.01 7.89 15.34
N VAL A 95 9.29 8.86 14.75
CA VAL A 95 8.98 8.86 13.31
C VAL A 95 10.25 8.86 12.43
N GLY A 96 11.34 9.48 12.90
CA GLY A 96 12.62 9.47 12.20
C GLY A 96 13.20 8.05 12.07
N ALA A 97 13.25 7.31 13.18
CA ALA A 97 13.70 5.92 13.20
C ALA A 97 12.80 5.03 12.32
N ASP A 98 11.48 5.27 12.31
CA ASP A 98 10.57 4.54 11.43
C ASP A 98 10.88 4.77 9.95
N PHE A 99 11.25 5.99 9.54
CA PHE A 99 11.66 6.24 8.16
C PHE A 99 13.02 5.63 7.82
N GLU A 100 13.98 5.65 8.75
CA GLU A 100 15.30 5.05 8.58
C GLU A 100 15.18 3.53 8.37
N ASP A 101 14.40 2.85 9.21
CA ASP A 101 14.13 1.41 9.09
C ASP A 101 13.43 1.06 7.76
N MET A 102 12.49 1.90 7.32
CA MET A 102 11.80 1.71 6.03
C MET A 102 12.75 1.90 4.85
N ASP A 103 13.58 2.95 4.89
CA ASP A 103 14.57 3.23 3.86
C ASP A 103 15.62 2.11 3.78
N GLU A 104 16.01 1.50 4.91
CA GLU A 104 16.90 0.33 4.94
C GLU A 104 16.21 -0.94 4.39
N CYS A 105 14.95 -1.16 4.73
CA CYS A 105 14.24 -2.40 4.41
C CYS A 105 13.93 -2.54 2.91
N VAL A 106 13.45 -1.48 2.27
CA VAL A 106 12.92 -1.50 0.88
C VAL A 106 13.41 -0.33 0.02
N GLY A 107 14.27 0.54 0.57
CA GLY A 107 14.79 1.71 -0.12
C GLY A 107 13.88 2.94 -0.02
N LYS A 108 14.44 4.10 -0.36
CA LYS A 108 13.78 5.42 -0.23
C LYS A 108 12.56 5.63 -1.14
N ALA A 109 12.37 4.75 -2.13
CA ALA A 109 11.28 4.81 -3.10
C ALA A 109 10.05 3.98 -2.68
N TRP A 110 9.97 3.54 -1.42
CA TRP A 110 8.88 2.68 -0.91
C TRP A 110 7.46 3.24 -1.08
N ALA A 111 7.32 4.56 -1.27
CA ALA A 111 6.04 5.23 -1.56
C ALA A 111 6.05 5.97 -2.92
N ALA A 112 6.82 5.48 -3.89
CA ALA A 112 6.81 6.02 -5.24
C ALA A 112 5.44 5.79 -5.91
N TYR A 113 4.97 6.81 -6.64
CA TYR A 113 3.77 6.71 -7.46
C TYR A 113 4.17 6.32 -8.89
N GLY A 114 3.23 5.70 -9.62
CA GLY A 114 3.41 5.31 -11.01
C GLY A 114 3.60 3.81 -11.16
N ILE A 115 3.66 3.35 -12.41
CA ILE A 115 3.66 1.91 -12.73
C ILE A 115 5.04 1.33 -12.58
N GLU A 116 6.05 1.95 -13.19
CA GLU A 116 7.42 1.41 -13.19
C GLU A 116 7.97 1.09 -11.79
N PRO A 117 7.95 2.02 -10.80
CA PRO A 117 8.43 1.69 -9.45
C PRO A 117 7.57 0.63 -8.74
N ASN A 118 6.35 0.36 -9.22
CA ASN A 118 5.41 -0.59 -8.64
C ASN A 118 5.22 -1.85 -9.51
N ARG A 119 5.97 -2.02 -10.61
CA ARG A 119 5.76 -3.08 -11.61
C ARG A 119 5.75 -4.46 -10.98
N LYS A 120 6.76 -4.77 -10.17
CA LYS A 120 6.88 -6.04 -9.43
C LYS A 120 5.71 -6.31 -8.49
N MET A 121 5.19 -5.25 -7.84
CA MET A 121 4.03 -5.37 -6.96
C MET A 121 2.75 -5.60 -7.76
N ILE A 122 2.57 -4.93 -8.90
CA ILE A 122 1.42 -5.12 -9.79
C ILE A 122 1.42 -6.55 -10.37
N GLU A 123 2.58 -7.06 -10.79
CA GLU A 123 2.75 -8.44 -11.25
C GLU A 123 2.34 -9.44 -10.16
N ALA A 124 2.89 -9.30 -8.95
CA ALA A 124 2.54 -10.16 -7.82
C ALA A 124 1.05 -10.07 -7.46
N MET A 125 0.45 -8.87 -7.50
CA MET A 125 -0.98 -8.69 -7.26
C MET A 125 -1.82 -9.47 -8.28
N CYS A 126 -1.49 -9.41 -9.58
CA CYS A 126 -2.20 -10.16 -10.61
C CYS A 126 -2.08 -11.69 -10.41
N GLU A 127 -0.89 -12.18 -10.04
CA GLU A 127 -0.65 -13.59 -9.73
C GLU A 127 -1.47 -14.04 -8.51
N GLU A 128 -1.44 -13.27 -7.43
CA GLU A 128 -2.18 -13.55 -6.20
C GLU A 128 -3.69 -13.52 -6.40
N MET A 129 -4.21 -12.57 -7.21
CA MET A 129 -5.63 -12.52 -7.54
C MET A 129 -6.11 -13.80 -8.22
N LEU A 130 -5.30 -14.40 -9.09
CA LEU A 130 -5.63 -15.68 -9.72
C LEU A 130 -5.48 -16.84 -8.71
N ALA A 131 -4.37 -16.89 -7.98
CA ALA A 131 -4.09 -17.96 -7.02
C ALA A 131 -5.14 -18.06 -5.90
N GLN A 132 -5.70 -16.93 -5.50
CA GLN A 132 -6.75 -16.84 -4.48
C GLN A 132 -8.17 -16.97 -5.06
N GLY A 133 -8.31 -17.16 -6.38
CA GLY A 133 -9.61 -17.32 -7.04
C GLY A 133 -10.46 -16.04 -7.06
N LEU A 134 -9.83 -14.86 -6.96
CA LEU A 134 -10.51 -13.57 -7.09
C LEU A 134 -10.83 -13.24 -8.56
N VAL A 135 -10.13 -13.88 -9.50
CA VAL A 135 -10.39 -13.81 -10.93
C VAL A 135 -10.31 -15.19 -11.57
N ASP A 136 -11.14 -15.41 -12.59
CA ASP A 136 -11.24 -16.71 -13.28
C ASP A 136 -10.12 -16.94 -14.32
N ARG A 137 -9.33 -15.91 -14.63
CA ARG A 137 -8.29 -15.96 -15.67
C ARG A 137 -7.11 -15.05 -15.33
N PRO A 138 -5.89 -15.37 -15.81
CA PRO A 138 -4.73 -14.50 -15.65
C PRO A 138 -5.00 -13.08 -16.18
N ILE A 139 -4.56 -12.08 -15.44
CA ILE A 139 -4.55 -10.67 -15.84
C ILE A 139 -3.14 -10.33 -16.30
N ASP A 140 -3.00 -9.75 -17.49
CA ASP A 140 -1.73 -9.18 -17.94
C ASP A 140 -1.41 -7.93 -17.11
N PRO A 141 -0.32 -7.92 -16.31
CA PRO A 141 0.07 -6.78 -15.49
C PRO A 141 0.24 -5.48 -16.30
N ALA A 142 0.73 -5.57 -17.54
CA ALA A 142 0.89 -4.39 -18.41
C ALA A 142 -0.45 -3.79 -18.84
N SER A 143 -1.52 -4.58 -18.86
CA SER A 143 -2.85 -4.11 -19.25
C SER A 143 -3.59 -3.33 -18.15
N VAL A 144 -3.21 -3.53 -16.87
CA VAL A 144 -3.95 -3.02 -15.69
C VAL A 144 -4.08 -1.49 -15.71
N PHE A 145 -3.03 -0.80 -16.14
CA PHE A 145 -2.97 0.66 -16.19
C PHE A 145 -2.58 1.21 -17.57
N ALA A 146 -2.79 0.44 -18.65
CA ALA A 146 -2.33 0.79 -20.00
C ALA A 146 -2.84 2.16 -20.51
N ASP A 147 -4.08 2.54 -20.17
CA ASP A 147 -4.61 3.84 -20.57
C ASP A 147 -3.94 5.01 -19.84
N PHE A 148 -3.49 4.79 -18.61
CA PHE A 148 -2.70 5.78 -17.87
C PHE A 148 -1.30 5.92 -18.47
N GLU A 149 -0.62 4.82 -18.85
CA GLU A 149 0.70 4.87 -19.50
C GLU A 149 0.69 5.70 -20.79
N LYS A 150 -0.32 5.48 -21.64
CA LYS A 150 -0.50 6.25 -22.89
C LYS A 150 -0.56 7.75 -22.64
N VAL A 151 -1.23 8.18 -21.57
CA VAL A 151 -1.37 9.61 -21.22
C VAL A 151 -0.11 10.17 -20.59
N MET A 152 0.68 9.36 -19.89
CA MET A 152 1.94 9.78 -19.28
C MET A 152 3.10 9.89 -20.29
N GLY A 153 2.92 9.42 -21.53
CA GLY A 153 3.91 9.53 -22.60
C GLY A 153 5.03 8.49 -22.50
N HIS A 154 4.73 7.30 -21.98
CA HIS A 154 5.62 6.15 -21.95
C HIS A 154 5.32 5.19 -23.12
#